data_AF-A0A257NVH0-F1
#
_entry.id   AF-A0A257NVH0-F1
#
_cell.length_a   1.000
_cell.length_b   1.000
_cell.length_c   1.000
_cell.angle_alpha   90.00
_cell.angle_beta   90.00
_cell.angle_gamma   90.00
#
_symmetry.space_group_name_H-M   'P 1'
#
loop_
_entity.id
_entity.type
_entity.pdbx_description
1 polymer ?
#
loop_
_entity_poly.entity_id
_entity_poly.type
_entity_poly.pdbx_seq_one_letter_code
_entity_poly.pdbx_strand_id
1 'polypeptide(L)'
;TVSSIDSNTKLITATGYLPNSTSPTAEKTVKAEAGINSNIVSFRYGVQTGTGGFVLSGGATINGSVYSNGNINATTGVHITGSAVAADPPALTADQTNDSPAISSCASSSCITFANTTATQDVAQSFKISAATPLNNIQFYLKKVGSPSDAVVRIVNDNGGSPGTDLLMSSTLSAATVTSSFGWVTVTMPTTPVLNPDQTYWIVIDAGSSSSKYYILGANAGGYANGVAKIGKYTGNWSATTPAGLDGYFRIYLGGGTSMIGGNTYATGVYVGSTASDSAWAHTVMGATVTGPLYCQSGSYTNKACDASRPDPTPQPLPLSDNNIQVWKSEAAAGGIITGDYTVGYAGATLGPKEITGNLLVDGGGTLTVSGTLWVQGTITVTGGGRVKLAPSYGTNDGALVSDGYVVVNGGGTFSGSGQTGSYPFLITTSACPVAPGCNGNDAVAMSGGAGTVAIVAQNGTVNIAGGSALKAVTANEIDMSGGASLIYDSGLINTNFSSGQGGSWGFVPGTYAITQ
;
A
#
# COMPACT_ATOMS: atom_id res chain seq x y z
N THR A 1 -6.07 28.34 18.93
CA THR A 1 -5.09 28.84 17.94
C THR A 1 -4.06 27.77 17.65
N VAL A 2 -3.45 27.82 16.47
CA VAL A 2 -2.35 26.93 16.07
C VAL A 2 -1.19 27.80 15.63
N SER A 3 -0.01 27.61 16.23
CA SER A 3 1.19 28.36 15.89
C SER A 3 2.36 27.42 15.60
N SER A 4 3.21 27.78 14.66
CA SER A 4 4.42 27.01 14.35
C SER A 4 5.46 27.19 15.45
N ILE A 5 5.99 26.08 15.98
CA ILE A 5 7.21 26.08 16.79
C ILE A 5 8.41 25.97 15.85
N ASP A 6 8.37 24.99 14.95
CA ASP A 6 9.37 24.76 13.90
C ASP A 6 8.70 24.16 12.64
N SER A 7 9.52 23.62 11.71
CA SER A 7 9.05 22.99 10.47
C SER A 7 8.22 21.72 10.71
N ASN A 8 8.44 21.04 11.84
CA ASN A 8 7.93 19.70 12.15
C ASN A 8 7.03 19.64 13.41
N THR A 9 6.88 20.76 14.13
CA THR A 9 6.12 20.85 15.39
C THR A 9 5.22 22.10 15.39
N LYS A 10 3.94 21.94 15.75
CA LYS A 10 2.97 23.02 16.00
C LYS A 10 2.53 23.02 17.45
N LEU A 11 2.33 24.21 18.02
CA LEU A 11 1.64 24.39 19.29
C LEU A 11 0.15 24.63 19.02
N ILE A 12 -0.69 23.78 19.61
CA ILE A 12 -2.13 23.94 19.64
C ILE A 12 -2.50 24.54 21.00
N THR A 13 -3.22 25.66 20.99
CA THR A 13 -3.74 26.30 22.20
C THR A 13 -5.27 26.38 22.11
N ALA A 14 -5.96 25.86 23.11
CA ALA A 14 -7.42 25.96 23.23
C ALA A 14 -7.76 26.66 24.55
N THR A 15 -8.56 27.72 24.49
CA THR A 15 -8.96 28.49 25.67
C THR A 15 -10.46 28.38 25.86
N GLY A 16 -10.88 27.90 27.03
CA GLY A 16 -12.26 27.83 27.46
C GLY A 16 -12.60 28.98 28.41
N TYR A 17 -13.79 29.55 28.24
CA TYR A 17 -14.29 30.68 29.04
C TYR A 17 -15.61 30.29 29.70
N LEU A 18 -15.76 30.62 30.99
CA LEU A 18 -17.02 30.48 31.72
C LEU A 18 -17.51 31.87 32.16
N PRO A 19 -18.79 32.25 31.94
CA PRO A 19 -19.79 31.53 31.15
C PRO A 19 -19.59 31.69 29.63
N ASN A 20 -18.90 32.74 29.18
CA ASN A 20 -18.60 33.00 27.77
C ASN A 20 -17.37 33.90 27.61
N SER A 21 -16.87 34.03 26.39
CA SER A 21 -15.65 34.77 26.05
C SER A 21 -15.77 36.30 26.11
N THR A 22 -16.97 36.85 26.30
CA THR A 22 -17.22 38.30 26.28
C THR A 22 -17.07 38.93 27.67
N SER A 23 -17.31 38.15 28.74
CA SER A 23 -17.16 38.57 30.13
C SER A 23 -16.88 37.35 31.03
N PRO A 24 -15.69 36.74 30.94
CA PRO A 24 -15.38 35.51 31.66
C PRO A 24 -15.19 35.76 33.16
N THR A 25 -15.79 34.90 33.99
CA THR A 25 -15.51 34.78 35.42
C THR A 25 -14.39 33.77 35.71
N ALA A 26 -14.13 32.87 34.76
CA ALA A 26 -12.99 31.96 34.77
C ALA A 26 -12.51 31.68 33.35
N GLU A 27 -11.19 31.56 33.20
CA GLU A 27 -10.51 31.13 31.98
C GLU A 27 -9.68 29.88 32.26
N LYS A 28 -9.60 28.98 31.27
CA LYS A 28 -8.68 27.85 31.28
C LYS A 28 -8.06 27.69 29.90
N THR A 29 -6.74 27.65 29.86
CA THR A 29 -6.00 27.41 28.62
C THR A 29 -5.38 26.02 28.64
N VAL A 30 -5.61 25.26 27.58
CA VAL A 30 -4.99 23.96 27.31
C VAL A 30 -4.03 24.14 26.15
N LYS A 31 -2.78 23.73 26.35
CA LYS A 31 -1.75 23.69 25.32
C LYS A 31 -1.33 22.25 25.06
N ALA A 32 -1.07 21.92 23.81
CA ALA A 32 -0.55 20.63 23.39
C ALA A 32 0.29 20.82 22.13
N GLU A 33 1.36 20.04 21.98
CA GLU A 33 2.10 20.01 20.73
C GLU A 33 1.52 18.96 19.79
N ALA A 34 1.42 19.33 18.52
CA ALA A 34 1.24 18.40 17.43
C ALA A 34 2.55 18.30 16.68
N GLY A 35 3.05 17.09 16.51
CA GLY A 35 4.25 16.78 15.74
C GLY A 35 3.86 16.09 14.44
N ILE A 36 4.71 16.22 13.43
CA ILE A 36 4.64 15.35 12.25
C ILE A 36 4.89 13.91 12.71
N ASN A 37 3.89 13.04 12.61
CA ASN A 37 4.03 11.63 12.97
C ASN A 37 4.81 10.90 11.87
N SER A 38 6.10 10.66 12.09
CA SER A 38 7.00 9.96 11.16
C SER A 38 6.68 8.47 10.95
N ASN A 39 5.56 7.95 11.44
CA ASN A 39 5.21 6.52 11.37
C ASN A 39 4.31 6.09 10.18
N ILE A 40 4.22 6.85 9.08
CA ILE A 40 3.26 6.54 7.99
C ILE A 40 3.90 5.91 6.74
N VAL A 41 5.23 6.03 6.52
CA VAL A 41 5.95 5.21 5.54
C VAL A 41 6.92 4.32 6.31
N SER A 42 6.58 3.04 6.45
CA SER A 42 7.46 2.06 7.09
C SER A 42 7.67 0.91 6.11
N PHE A 43 8.87 0.82 5.57
CA PHE A 43 9.35 -0.39 4.91
C PHE A 43 9.55 -1.44 5.99
N ARG A 44 8.50 -2.24 6.23
CA ARG A 44 8.56 -3.38 7.17
C ARG A 44 9.56 -4.43 6.70
N TYR A 45 9.76 -4.51 5.39
CA TYR A 45 10.72 -5.37 4.73
C TYR A 45 11.46 -4.58 3.66
N GLY A 46 12.75 -4.87 3.52
CA GLY A 46 13.58 -4.30 2.46
C GLY A 46 13.18 -4.73 1.05
N VAL A 47 12.54 -5.89 0.96
CA VAL A 47 12.00 -6.46 -0.27
C VAL A 47 10.64 -7.07 0.05
N GLN A 48 9.58 -6.48 -0.51
CA GLN A 48 8.21 -6.92 -0.29
C GLN A 48 7.44 -6.98 -1.62
N THR A 49 6.63 -8.01 -1.81
CA THR A 49 5.75 -8.10 -2.99
C THR A 49 4.28 -8.19 -2.61
N GLY A 50 3.44 -7.74 -3.54
CA GLY A 50 2.00 -7.95 -3.55
C GLY A 50 1.64 -9.40 -3.88
N THR A 51 0.44 -9.61 -4.40
CA THR A 51 -0.09 -10.96 -4.65
C THR A 51 0.55 -11.63 -5.87
N GLY A 52 1.20 -10.87 -6.75
CA GLY A 52 2.00 -11.42 -7.86
C GLY A 52 3.23 -12.18 -7.36
N GLY A 53 3.79 -11.76 -6.22
CA GLY A 53 4.85 -12.49 -5.54
C GLY A 53 6.21 -12.31 -6.21
N PHE A 54 7.04 -13.35 -6.16
CA PHE A 54 8.37 -13.36 -6.79
C PHE A 54 8.46 -14.42 -7.87
N VAL A 55 9.11 -14.08 -8.97
CA VAL A 55 9.58 -15.01 -10.00
C VAL A 55 11.10 -14.92 -10.06
N LEU A 56 11.79 -15.96 -9.60
CA LEU A 56 13.25 -15.97 -9.48
C LEU A 56 13.82 -17.13 -10.29
N SER A 57 14.76 -16.82 -11.18
CA SER A 57 15.37 -17.83 -12.06
C SER A 57 16.83 -17.54 -12.39
N GLY A 58 17.51 -18.54 -12.98
CA GLY A 58 18.81 -18.36 -13.61
C GLY A 58 19.90 -17.85 -12.67
N GLY A 59 19.96 -18.32 -11.43
CA GLY A 59 21.01 -17.91 -10.48
C GLY A 59 20.77 -16.59 -9.73
N ALA A 60 19.54 -16.04 -9.76
CA ALA A 60 19.24 -14.79 -9.06
C ALA A 60 19.57 -14.85 -7.56
N THR A 61 20.14 -13.77 -7.03
CA THR A 61 20.54 -13.65 -5.62
C THR A 61 19.87 -12.46 -4.95
N ILE A 62 19.25 -12.67 -3.80
CA ILE A 62 18.73 -11.63 -2.93
C ILE A 62 19.54 -11.65 -1.63
N ASN A 63 20.32 -10.59 -1.41
CA ASN A 63 21.08 -10.40 -0.17
C ASN A 63 20.18 -9.72 0.87
N GLY A 64 19.37 -10.52 1.56
CA GLY A 64 18.43 -10.07 2.57
C GLY A 64 17.26 -11.03 2.75
N SER A 65 16.33 -10.62 3.61
CA SER A 65 15.06 -11.33 3.81
C SER A 65 14.00 -10.81 2.84
N VAL A 66 13.09 -11.68 2.42
CA VAL A 66 11.97 -11.35 1.52
C VAL A 66 10.63 -11.67 2.17
N TYR A 67 9.63 -10.85 1.85
CA TYR A 67 8.24 -11.09 2.22
C TYR A 67 7.35 -11.01 0.98
N SER A 68 6.60 -12.06 0.71
CA SER A 68 5.68 -12.14 -0.43
C SER A 68 4.24 -12.24 0.06
N ASN A 69 3.33 -11.42 -0.47
CA ASN A 69 1.89 -11.63 -0.32
C ASN A 69 1.33 -12.64 -1.33
N GLY A 70 2.21 -13.38 -2.01
CA GLY A 70 1.89 -14.46 -2.93
C GLY A 70 3.02 -15.47 -2.95
N ASN A 71 3.19 -16.16 -4.07
CA ASN A 71 4.23 -17.18 -4.19
C ASN A 71 5.64 -16.59 -4.28
N ILE A 72 6.64 -17.39 -3.90
CA ILE A 72 8.04 -17.20 -4.24
C ILE A 72 8.40 -18.34 -5.20
N ASN A 73 8.17 -18.11 -6.49
CA ASN A 73 8.47 -19.06 -7.56
C ASN A 73 9.96 -19.02 -7.85
N ALA A 74 10.74 -19.84 -7.14
CA ALA A 74 12.19 -19.87 -7.26
C ALA A 74 12.67 -21.17 -7.90
N THR A 75 13.32 -21.02 -9.05
CA THR A 75 13.88 -22.14 -9.84
C THR A 75 15.40 -22.18 -9.69
N THR A 76 16.09 -22.97 -10.53
CA THR A 76 17.47 -23.44 -10.30
C THR A 76 18.47 -22.35 -9.98
N GLY A 77 19.19 -22.53 -8.87
CA GLY A 77 20.35 -21.72 -8.48
C GLY A 77 20.01 -20.40 -7.79
N VAL A 78 18.75 -20.20 -7.38
CA VAL A 78 18.35 -18.97 -6.67
C VAL A 78 18.87 -18.99 -5.23
N HIS A 79 19.40 -17.87 -4.76
CA HIS A 79 19.88 -17.68 -3.39
C HIS A 79 19.15 -16.52 -2.70
N ILE A 80 18.51 -16.77 -1.57
CA ILE A 80 17.98 -15.76 -0.65
C ILE A 80 18.81 -15.87 0.63
N THR A 81 19.64 -14.87 0.93
CA THR A 81 20.62 -14.99 2.02
C THR A 81 19.99 -14.83 3.41
N GLY A 82 18.81 -14.20 3.52
CA GLY A 82 18.03 -14.08 4.74
C GLY A 82 16.81 -14.99 4.78
N SER A 83 15.83 -14.64 5.61
CA SER A 83 14.56 -15.38 5.70
C SER A 83 13.66 -15.15 4.49
N ALA A 84 12.91 -16.18 4.10
CA ALA A 84 11.90 -16.08 3.04
C ALA A 84 10.51 -16.40 3.60
N VAL A 85 9.57 -15.48 3.45
CA VAL A 85 8.17 -15.67 3.87
C VAL A 85 7.26 -15.51 2.67
N ALA A 86 6.41 -16.51 2.42
CA ALA A 86 5.35 -16.43 1.43
C ALA A 86 4.00 -16.56 2.14
N ALA A 87 3.23 -15.47 2.17
CA ALA A 87 1.90 -15.45 2.74
C ALA A 87 0.88 -15.96 1.75
N ASP A 88 -0.17 -16.61 2.26
CA ASP A 88 -1.26 -17.10 1.43
C ASP A 88 -1.94 -15.91 0.75
N PRO A 89 -1.87 -15.83 -0.59
CA PRO A 89 -2.51 -14.73 -1.29
C PRO A 89 -4.02 -14.82 -1.06
N PRO A 90 -4.70 -13.67 -0.91
CA PRO A 90 -6.14 -13.68 -0.95
C PRO A 90 -6.65 -14.29 -2.24
N ALA A 91 -7.87 -14.81 -2.22
CA ALA A 91 -8.46 -15.34 -3.44
C ALA A 91 -8.47 -14.24 -4.51
N LEU A 92 -8.08 -14.62 -5.74
CA LEU A 92 -8.00 -13.68 -6.87
C LEU A 92 -9.37 -13.45 -7.50
N THR A 93 -10.29 -14.40 -7.31
CA THR A 93 -11.69 -14.32 -7.75
C THR A 93 -12.58 -14.05 -6.57
N ALA A 94 -13.41 -13.03 -6.68
CA ALA A 94 -14.42 -12.75 -5.67
C ALA A 94 -15.52 -13.82 -5.72
N ASP A 95 -15.92 -14.28 -4.54
CA ASP A 95 -17.04 -15.20 -4.35
C ASP A 95 -18.38 -14.49 -4.55
N GLN A 96 -18.52 -13.30 -3.96
CA GLN A 96 -19.69 -12.43 -4.11
C GLN A 96 -19.26 -11.09 -4.67
N THR A 97 -19.98 -10.60 -5.68
CA THR A 97 -19.72 -9.29 -6.27
C THR A 97 -20.99 -8.49 -6.52
N ASN A 98 -20.85 -7.19 -6.33
CA ASN A 98 -21.64 -6.17 -7.01
C ASN A 98 -20.63 -5.13 -7.50
N ASP A 99 -20.05 -5.35 -8.67
CA ASP A 99 -18.78 -4.72 -9.05
C ASP A 99 -18.75 -4.18 -10.48
N SER A 100 -19.86 -3.57 -10.90
CA SER A 100 -19.97 -2.84 -12.16
C SER A 100 -19.90 -1.31 -11.96
N PRO A 101 -18.75 -0.73 -11.53
CA PRO A 101 -18.65 0.69 -11.24
C PRO A 101 -18.69 1.52 -12.53
N ALA A 102 -19.79 2.24 -12.74
CA ALA A 102 -19.90 3.29 -13.74
C ALA A 102 -20.24 4.63 -13.07
N ILE A 103 -19.44 5.04 -12.08
CA ILE A 103 -19.71 6.22 -11.25
C ILE A 103 -18.57 7.23 -11.38
N SER A 104 -18.80 8.30 -12.13
CA SER A 104 -17.91 9.47 -12.18
C SER A 104 -18.34 10.56 -11.19
N SER A 105 -19.61 10.55 -10.76
CA SER A 105 -20.17 11.46 -9.76
C SER A 105 -21.36 10.81 -9.06
N CYS A 106 -21.68 11.24 -7.84
CA CYS A 106 -22.82 10.70 -7.11
C CYS A 106 -24.13 11.33 -7.57
N ALA A 107 -24.82 10.62 -8.46
CA ALA A 107 -26.23 10.84 -8.71
C ALA A 107 -27.08 10.05 -7.70
N SER A 108 -28.36 10.40 -7.60
CA SER A 108 -29.28 9.77 -6.65
C SER A 108 -29.31 8.25 -6.74
N SER A 109 -29.16 7.64 -7.91
CA SER A 109 -29.23 6.17 -8.05
C SER A 109 -27.87 5.45 -7.99
N SER A 110 -26.77 6.14 -7.69
CA SER A 110 -25.43 5.58 -7.87
C SER A 110 -24.56 5.56 -6.62
N CYS A 111 -25.03 6.07 -5.48
CA CYS A 111 -24.22 6.15 -4.27
C CYS A 111 -25.04 6.06 -2.99
N ILE A 112 -24.42 5.56 -1.94
CA ILE A 112 -24.92 5.60 -0.56
C ILE A 112 -23.98 6.49 0.25
N THR A 113 -24.51 7.58 0.82
CA THR A 113 -23.76 8.43 1.75
C THR A 113 -23.96 7.92 3.17
N PHE A 114 -22.86 7.72 3.91
CA PHE A 114 -22.88 7.29 5.30
C PHE A 114 -21.82 8.04 6.11
N ALA A 115 -21.85 7.90 7.44
CA ALA A 115 -21.03 8.66 8.38
C ALA A 115 -21.30 10.17 8.39
N ASN A 116 -22.36 10.66 7.75
CA ASN A 116 -22.68 12.09 7.70
C ASN A 116 -23.61 12.55 8.85
N THR A 117 -24.46 11.66 9.35
CA THR A 117 -25.39 11.92 10.46
C THR A 117 -25.59 10.65 11.29
N THR A 118 -26.26 10.73 12.44
CA THR A 118 -26.56 9.54 13.27
C THR A 118 -27.52 8.56 12.60
N ALA A 119 -28.45 9.03 11.77
CA ALA A 119 -29.42 8.18 11.08
C ALA A 119 -28.80 7.38 9.93
N THR A 120 -27.66 7.85 9.44
CA THR A 120 -26.91 7.29 8.31
C THR A 120 -25.45 7.13 8.73
N GLN A 121 -25.22 6.79 10.00
CA GLN A 121 -23.89 6.70 10.58
C GLN A 121 -23.13 5.57 9.89
N ASP A 122 -23.82 4.45 9.70
CA ASP A 122 -23.28 3.21 9.20
C ASP A 122 -24.05 2.77 7.95
N VAL A 123 -23.35 2.04 7.09
CA VAL A 123 -23.94 1.34 5.95
C VAL A 123 -23.73 -0.15 6.13
N ALA A 124 -24.71 -0.94 5.69
CA ALA A 124 -24.61 -2.38 5.71
C ALA A 124 -25.09 -3.01 4.40
N GLN A 125 -24.51 -4.13 4.03
CA GLN A 125 -24.89 -4.93 2.86
C GLN A 125 -25.03 -6.38 3.30
N SER A 126 -26.18 -6.99 3.06
CA SER A 126 -26.33 -8.43 3.29
C SER A 126 -25.74 -9.25 2.14
N PHE A 127 -25.29 -10.45 2.48
CA PHE A 127 -24.71 -11.40 1.55
C PHE A 127 -24.89 -12.84 2.03
N LYS A 128 -24.74 -13.77 1.10
CA LYS A 128 -24.70 -15.21 1.32
C LYS A 128 -23.49 -15.73 0.55
N ILE A 129 -22.65 -16.54 1.20
CA ILE A 129 -21.45 -17.08 0.57
C ILE A 129 -21.75 -18.34 -0.24
N SER A 130 -20.96 -18.64 -1.27
CA SER A 130 -21.24 -19.78 -2.15
C SER A 130 -20.75 -21.13 -1.59
N ALA A 131 -19.73 -21.12 -0.73
CA ALA A 131 -19.11 -22.31 -0.16
C ALA A 131 -18.62 -22.06 1.27
N ALA A 132 -18.53 -23.13 2.07
CA ALA A 132 -17.96 -23.09 3.42
C ALA A 132 -16.41 -22.96 3.37
N THR A 133 -15.95 -21.80 2.92
CA THR A 133 -14.54 -21.44 2.80
C THR A 133 -14.24 -20.20 3.64
N PRO A 134 -13.02 -20.06 4.19
CA PRO A 134 -12.72 -18.96 5.10
C PRO A 134 -12.80 -17.59 4.41
N LEU A 135 -13.41 -16.58 5.04
CA LEU A 135 -13.47 -15.23 4.47
C LEU A 135 -12.12 -14.50 4.65
N ASN A 136 -11.57 -13.97 3.57
CA ASN A 136 -10.22 -13.38 3.54
C ASN A 136 -10.26 -11.85 3.43
N ASN A 137 -10.73 -11.35 2.29
CA ASN A 137 -10.76 -9.92 1.97
C ASN A 137 -12.18 -9.47 1.62
N ILE A 138 -12.46 -8.21 1.95
CA ILE A 138 -13.63 -7.50 1.44
C ILE A 138 -13.13 -6.22 0.77
N GLN A 139 -13.56 -5.97 -0.45
CA GLN A 139 -13.34 -4.70 -1.12
C GLN A 139 -14.62 -3.90 -1.17
N PHE A 140 -14.49 -2.58 -1.06
CA PHE A 140 -15.58 -1.63 -1.22
C PHE A 140 -15.17 -0.56 -2.22
N TYR A 141 -16.07 -0.14 -3.08
CA TYR A 141 -15.81 0.96 -4.00
C TYR A 141 -16.30 2.27 -3.39
N LEU A 142 -15.42 3.04 -2.74
CA LEU A 142 -15.82 4.23 -1.99
C LEU A 142 -14.87 5.41 -2.16
N LYS A 143 -15.33 6.58 -1.72
CA LYS A 143 -14.53 7.80 -1.55
C LYS A 143 -14.84 8.46 -0.21
N LYS A 144 -14.02 9.43 0.20
CA LYS A 144 -14.25 10.26 1.39
C LYS A 144 -14.49 11.72 1.05
N VAL A 145 -15.23 12.39 1.92
CA VAL A 145 -15.39 13.85 1.97
C VAL A 145 -14.74 14.34 3.25
N GLY A 146 -13.84 15.32 3.15
CA GLY A 146 -13.05 15.78 4.28
C GLY A 146 -12.10 14.69 4.83
N SER A 147 -11.92 14.69 6.14
CA SER A 147 -11.02 13.76 6.85
C SER A 147 -11.78 12.98 7.93
N PRO A 148 -12.61 11.99 7.55
CA PRO A 148 -13.29 11.11 8.51
C PRO A 148 -12.30 10.29 9.33
N SER A 149 -12.75 9.75 10.46
CA SER A 149 -11.99 8.76 11.23
C SER A 149 -11.99 7.41 10.50
N ASP A 150 -11.07 6.52 10.90
CA ASP A 150 -11.15 5.11 10.52
C ASP A 150 -12.53 4.53 10.86
N ALA A 151 -12.97 3.57 10.07
CA ALA A 151 -14.22 2.83 10.27
C ALA A 151 -13.93 1.38 10.62
N VAL A 152 -14.86 0.73 11.31
CA VAL A 152 -14.79 -0.69 11.66
C VAL A 152 -15.67 -1.46 10.69
N VAL A 153 -15.08 -2.36 9.91
CA VAL A 153 -15.84 -3.30 9.10
C VAL A 153 -16.15 -4.52 9.95
N ARG A 154 -17.42 -4.89 10.04
CA ARG A 154 -17.91 -6.01 10.85
C ARG A 154 -18.65 -6.99 9.95
N ILE A 155 -18.49 -8.28 10.25
CA ILE A 155 -19.39 -9.33 9.76
C ILE A 155 -20.24 -9.79 10.92
N VAL A 156 -21.55 -9.67 10.76
CA VAL A 156 -22.53 -10.01 11.78
C VAL A 156 -23.62 -10.91 11.22
N ASN A 157 -24.34 -11.59 12.11
CA ASN A 157 -25.48 -12.41 11.73
C ASN A 157 -26.63 -11.59 11.13
N ASP A 158 -27.49 -12.23 10.35
CA ASP A 158 -28.81 -11.67 10.03
C ASP A 158 -29.75 -11.73 11.23
N ASN A 159 -30.53 -10.66 11.41
CA ASN A 159 -31.62 -10.55 12.37
C ASN A 159 -32.88 -10.05 11.66
N GLY A 160 -33.57 -10.96 10.96
CA GLY A 160 -34.84 -10.66 10.31
C GLY A 160 -34.70 -9.70 9.13
N GLY A 161 -33.66 -9.89 8.31
CA GLY A 161 -33.37 -9.03 7.17
C GLY A 161 -32.73 -7.69 7.57
N SER A 162 -32.05 -7.63 8.72
CA SER A 162 -31.24 -6.48 9.17
C SER A 162 -29.97 -6.98 9.87
N PRO A 163 -28.90 -6.17 9.97
CA PRO A 163 -27.73 -6.53 10.75
C PRO A 163 -28.06 -6.83 12.21
N GLY A 164 -27.65 -8.02 12.67
CA GLY A 164 -27.72 -8.45 14.06
C GLY A 164 -26.57 -7.93 14.91
N THR A 165 -26.48 -8.42 16.15
CA THR A 165 -25.47 -8.02 17.14
C THR A 165 -24.38 -9.07 17.37
N ASP A 166 -24.55 -10.28 16.85
CA ASP A 166 -23.55 -11.33 17.00
C ASP A 166 -22.40 -11.04 16.04
N LEU A 167 -21.25 -10.69 16.60
CA LEU A 167 -20.05 -10.36 15.84
C LEU A 167 -19.28 -11.64 15.51
N LEU A 168 -19.13 -11.93 14.22
CA LEU A 168 -18.33 -13.06 13.76
C LEU A 168 -16.85 -12.65 13.60
N MET A 169 -16.63 -11.45 13.07
CA MET A 169 -15.29 -10.92 12.79
C MET A 169 -15.36 -9.43 12.51
N SER A 170 -14.23 -8.75 12.70
CA SER A 170 -14.08 -7.34 12.32
C SER A 170 -12.66 -7.01 11.90
N SER A 171 -12.54 -5.97 11.09
CA SER A 171 -11.27 -5.35 10.72
C SER A 171 -11.44 -3.83 10.59
N THR A 172 -10.35 -3.11 10.39
CA THR A 172 -10.37 -1.64 10.26
C THR A 172 -10.32 -1.25 8.79
N LEU A 173 -11.28 -0.42 8.36
CA LEU A 173 -11.17 0.37 7.14
C LEU A 173 -10.44 1.67 7.49
N SER A 174 -9.18 1.77 7.09
CA SER A 174 -8.39 2.98 7.36
C SER A 174 -8.86 4.14 6.48
N ALA A 175 -9.15 5.29 7.07
CA ALA A 175 -9.47 6.51 6.36
C ALA A 175 -8.33 6.99 5.45
N ALA A 176 -7.10 6.56 5.72
CA ALA A 176 -5.91 6.90 4.94
C ALA A 176 -5.87 6.21 3.57
N THR A 177 -6.47 5.01 3.44
CA THR A 177 -6.51 4.26 2.17
C THR A 177 -7.67 4.69 1.26
N VAL A 178 -8.63 5.46 1.79
CA VAL A 178 -9.76 6.00 1.03
C VAL A 178 -9.37 7.36 0.44
N THR A 179 -9.59 7.58 -0.86
CA THR A 179 -9.29 8.86 -1.53
C THR A 179 -10.53 9.77 -1.67
N SER A 180 -10.34 11.01 -2.14
CA SER A 180 -11.45 11.91 -2.49
C SER A 180 -12.15 11.54 -3.80
N SER A 181 -11.58 10.61 -4.56
CA SER A 181 -12.14 10.00 -5.77
C SER A 181 -12.58 8.57 -5.46
N PHE A 182 -13.51 8.04 -6.26
CA PHE A 182 -13.92 6.66 -6.07
C PHE A 182 -12.80 5.68 -6.42
N GLY A 183 -12.58 4.72 -5.53
CA GLY A 183 -11.61 3.65 -5.72
C GLY A 183 -11.99 2.40 -4.93
N TRP A 184 -11.44 1.26 -5.32
CA TRP A 184 -11.56 0.03 -4.55
C TRP A 184 -10.63 0.08 -3.35
N VAL A 185 -11.19 -0.10 -2.16
CA VAL A 185 -10.43 -0.17 -0.91
C VAL A 185 -10.58 -1.55 -0.32
N THR A 186 -9.46 -2.23 -0.10
CA THR A 186 -9.41 -3.57 0.46
C THR A 186 -9.35 -3.52 1.99
N VAL A 187 -10.17 -4.34 2.63
CA VAL A 187 -10.15 -4.62 4.05
C VAL A 187 -9.84 -6.10 4.26
N THR A 188 -8.66 -6.37 4.82
CA THR A 188 -8.22 -7.73 5.13
C THR A 188 -8.68 -8.14 6.51
N MET A 189 -9.23 -9.34 6.62
CA MET A 189 -9.78 -9.82 7.87
C MET A 189 -8.71 -10.57 8.68
N PRO A 190 -8.57 -10.26 9.98
CA PRO A 190 -7.50 -10.81 10.83
C PRO A 190 -7.75 -12.26 11.26
N THR A 191 -9.01 -12.71 11.23
CA THR A 191 -9.44 -14.07 11.51
C THR A 191 -10.22 -14.59 10.32
N THR A 192 -10.12 -15.88 10.03
CA THR A 192 -10.77 -16.49 8.87
C THR A 192 -11.86 -17.49 9.32
N PRO A 193 -12.93 -17.03 9.98
CA PRO A 193 -14.03 -17.92 10.31
C PRO A 193 -14.67 -18.45 9.02
N VAL A 194 -14.91 -19.75 8.98
CA VAL A 194 -15.67 -20.38 7.91
C VAL A 194 -17.14 -20.08 8.17
N LEU A 195 -17.75 -19.24 7.33
CA LEU A 195 -19.18 -18.99 7.44
C LEU A 195 -19.97 -20.16 6.85
N ASN A 196 -21.23 -20.31 7.28
CA ASN A 196 -22.13 -21.29 6.70
C ASN A 196 -22.76 -20.73 5.41
N PRO A 197 -22.60 -21.39 4.24
CA PRO A 197 -23.18 -20.94 2.98
C PRO A 197 -24.70 -20.92 2.98
N ASP A 198 -25.40 -21.58 3.90
CA ASP A 198 -26.86 -21.54 3.99
C ASP A 198 -27.41 -20.35 4.78
N GLN A 199 -26.55 -19.55 5.42
CA GLN A 199 -26.94 -18.41 6.24
C GLN A 199 -26.69 -17.06 5.53
N THR A 200 -27.53 -16.08 5.85
CA THR A 200 -27.32 -14.69 5.44
C THR A 200 -26.52 -13.97 6.52
N TYR A 201 -25.54 -13.19 6.10
CA TYR A 201 -24.72 -12.34 6.96
C TYR A 201 -24.78 -10.89 6.48
N TRP A 202 -24.32 -9.98 7.33
CA TRP A 202 -24.22 -8.56 7.01
C TRP A 202 -22.79 -8.08 7.14
N ILE A 203 -22.32 -7.38 6.09
CA ILE A 203 -21.15 -6.54 6.19
C ILE A 203 -21.61 -5.18 6.67
N VAL A 204 -21.12 -4.71 7.81
CA VAL A 204 -21.40 -3.38 8.35
C VAL A 204 -20.14 -2.54 8.32
N ILE A 205 -20.21 -1.35 7.75
CA ILE A 205 -19.16 -0.33 7.85
C ILE A 205 -19.60 0.67 8.92
N ASP A 206 -19.02 0.54 10.11
CA ASP A 206 -19.33 1.30 11.32
C ASP A 206 -18.35 2.47 11.49
N ALA A 207 -18.83 3.71 11.37
CA ALA A 207 -17.99 4.91 11.33
C ALA A 207 -18.47 6.01 12.30
N GLY A 208 -17.57 6.92 12.68
CA GLY A 208 -17.97 8.13 13.41
C GLY A 208 -18.78 9.09 12.53
N SER A 209 -19.89 9.65 13.04
CA SER A 209 -20.72 10.58 12.26
C SER A 209 -20.21 12.04 12.29
N SER A 210 -20.17 12.71 11.13
CA SER A 210 -19.85 14.13 10.99
C SER A 210 -20.46 14.73 9.71
N SER A 211 -21.10 15.89 9.81
CA SER A 211 -21.71 16.59 8.66
C SER A 211 -20.72 17.04 7.58
N SER A 212 -19.42 17.09 7.90
CA SER A 212 -18.36 17.58 7.00
C SER A 212 -17.28 16.54 6.68
N LYS A 213 -17.29 15.39 7.38
CA LYS A 213 -16.22 14.38 7.32
C LYS A 213 -16.85 13.00 7.27
N TYR A 214 -17.07 12.49 6.07
CA TYR A 214 -17.89 11.29 5.87
C TYR A 214 -17.46 10.50 4.65
N TYR A 215 -18.10 9.36 4.43
CA TYR A 215 -17.79 8.44 3.33
C TYR A 215 -18.95 8.37 2.34
N ILE A 216 -18.63 8.04 1.10
CA ILE A 216 -19.62 7.77 0.07
C ILE A 216 -19.26 6.46 -0.62
N LEU A 217 -20.16 5.49 -0.52
CA LEU A 217 -20.05 4.16 -1.14
C LEU A 217 -20.72 4.21 -2.52
N GLY A 218 -20.03 3.72 -3.55
CA GLY A 218 -20.62 3.53 -4.86
C GLY A 218 -21.69 2.43 -4.81
N ALA A 219 -22.76 2.58 -5.57
CA ALA A 219 -23.91 1.69 -5.50
C ALA A 219 -24.66 1.65 -6.85
N ASN A 220 -25.58 0.70 -6.98
CA ASN A 220 -26.57 0.64 -8.04
C ASN A 220 -27.92 0.16 -7.47
N ALA A 221 -28.99 0.36 -8.23
CA ALA A 221 -30.31 -0.12 -7.81
C ALA A 221 -30.44 -1.63 -8.06
N GLY A 222 -30.65 -2.41 -6.99
CA GLY A 222 -30.90 -3.86 -7.04
C GLY A 222 -29.80 -4.66 -7.74
N GLY A 223 -28.54 -4.23 -7.62
CA GLY A 223 -27.42 -4.84 -8.33
C GLY A 223 -26.97 -6.19 -7.78
N TYR A 224 -27.39 -6.53 -6.56
CA TYR A 224 -26.95 -7.75 -5.89
C TYR A 224 -28.12 -8.66 -5.53
N ALA A 225 -28.26 -9.77 -6.27
CA ALA A 225 -29.43 -10.65 -6.14
C ALA A 225 -29.58 -11.34 -4.78
N ASN A 226 -28.47 -11.58 -4.07
CA ASN A 226 -28.43 -12.37 -2.83
C ASN A 226 -28.41 -11.49 -1.57
N GLY A 227 -28.86 -10.25 -1.66
CA GLY A 227 -28.86 -9.36 -0.51
C GLY A 227 -29.47 -8.00 -0.80
N VAL A 228 -29.43 -7.14 0.21
CA VAL A 228 -29.91 -5.76 0.17
C VAL A 228 -28.99 -4.89 1.01
N ALA A 229 -28.83 -3.62 0.65
CA ALA A 229 -28.18 -2.66 1.53
C ALA A 229 -29.15 -1.93 2.47
N LYS A 230 -28.61 -1.49 3.61
CA LYS A 230 -29.28 -0.65 4.62
C LYS A 230 -28.35 0.45 5.10
N ILE A 231 -28.95 1.51 5.65
CA ILE A 231 -28.24 2.57 6.37
C ILE A 231 -28.83 2.67 7.78
N GLY A 232 -28.03 3.11 8.74
CA GLY A 232 -28.48 3.17 10.11
C GLY A 232 -27.35 3.38 11.08
N LYS A 233 -27.47 2.69 12.23
CA LYS A 233 -26.45 2.64 13.26
C LYS A 233 -26.32 1.21 13.78
N TYR A 234 -25.10 0.69 13.85
CA TYR A 234 -24.79 -0.60 14.43
C TYR A 234 -25.22 -0.63 15.90
N THR A 235 -25.86 -1.73 16.34
CA THR A 235 -26.60 -1.84 17.63
C THR A 235 -27.81 -0.90 17.79
N GLY A 236 -28.18 -0.17 16.73
CA GLY A 236 -29.33 0.71 16.67
C GLY A 236 -30.33 0.29 15.59
N ASN A 237 -31.03 1.28 15.02
CA ASN A 237 -32.06 1.05 14.01
C ASN A 237 -31.48 1.05 12.59
N TRP A 238 -32.02 0.17 11.75
CA TRP A 238 -31.69 0.06 10.34
C TRP A 238 -32.86 0.47 9.46
N SER A 239 -32.58 1.26 8.42
CA SER A 239 -33.56 1.74 7.45
C SER A 239 -33.14 1.34 6.04
N ALA A 240 -34.07 1.45 5.09
CA ALA A 240 -33.73 1.36 3.67
C ALA A 240 -32.69 2.41 3.29
N THR A 241 -31.87 2.11 2.28
CA THR A 241 -30.95 3.08 1.68
C THR A 241 -31.68 4.34 1.22
N THR A 242 -30.95 5.44 1.04
CA THR A 242 -31.49 6.67 0.47
C THR A 242 -30.67 7.07 -0.74
N PRO A 243 -31.24 6.99 -1.96
CA PRO A 243 -32.55 6.42 -2.31
C PRO A 243 -32.69 4.93 -1.98
N ALA A 244 -33.94 4.47 -1.86
CA ALA A 244 -34.23 3.09 -1.49
C ALA A 244 -33.93 2.09 -2.61
N GLY A 245 -33.51 0.88 -2.23
CA GLY A 245 -33.22 -0.22 -3.15
C GLY A 245 -31.83 -0.17 -3.76
N LEU A 246 -30.94 0.69 -3.25
CA LEU A 246 -29.54 0.65 -3.61
C LEU A 246 -28.82 -0.51 -2.92
N ASP A 247 -27.95 -1.18 -3.67
CA ASP A 247 -26.95 -2.13 -3.19
C ASP A 247 -25.56 -1.51 -3.34
N GLY A 248 -24.74 -1.62 -2.29
CA GLY A 248 -23.38 -1.11 -2.32
C GLY A 248 -22.51 -1.90 -3.29
N TYR A 249 -21.47 -1.27 -3.82
CA TYR A 249 -20.44 -1.98 -4.57
C TYR A 249 -19.42 -2.58 -3.65
N PHE A 250 -19.32 -3.90 -3.71
CA PHE A 250 -18.44 -4.70 -2.88
C PHE A 250 -17.96 -5.95 -3.60
N ARG A 251 -16.88 -6.53 -3.08
CA ARG A 251 -16.39 -7.86 -3.44
C ARG A 251 -16.02 -8.61 -2.18
N ILE A 252 -16.45 -9.85 -2.05
CA ILE A 252 -16.04 -10.76 -0.97
C ILE A 252 -15.17 -11.83 -1.57
N TYR A 253 -14.02 -12.08 -0.95
CA TYR A 253 -13.08 -13.10 -1.35
C TYR A 253 -13.05 -14.19 -0.29
N LEU A 254 -13.39 -15.42 -0.69
CA LEU A 254 -13.30 -16.59 0.17
C LEU A 254 -12.14 -17.46 -0.24
N GLY A 255 -11.47 -18.04 0.76
CA GLY A 255 -10.24 -18.79 0.59
C GLY A 255 -9.08 -17.90 0.15
N GLY A 256 -8.19 -18.50 -0.61
CA GLY A 256 -6.92 -17.94 -1.04
C GLY A 256 -6.15 -18.99 -1.81
N GLY A 257 -5.09 -18.58 -2.50
CA GLY A 257 -4.08 -19.55 -2.90
C GLY A 257 -3.36 -20.03 -1.65
N THR A 258 -2.84 -21.26 -1.66
CA THR A 258 -1.81 -21.65 -0.71
C THR A 258 -0.48 -21.14 -1.23
N SER A 259 0.27 -20.45 -0.39
CA SER A 259 1.56 -19.90 -0.77
C SER A 259 2.58 -21.01 -1.01
N MET A 260 3.49 -20.76 -1.93
CA MET A 260 4.59 -21.66 -2.22
C MET A 260 5.93 -20.92 -2.16
N ILE A 261 6.93 -21.57 -1.57
CA ILE A 261 8.35 -21.25 -1.80
C ILE A 261 8.99 -22.36 -2.63
N GLY A 262 9.60 -21.99 -3.75
CA GLY A 262 10.31 -22.89 -4.64
C GLY A 262 9.54 -23.19 -5.92
N GLY A 263 9.50 -24.46 -6.35
CA GLY A 263 8.88 -24.84 -7.63
C GLY A 263 9.61 -25.96 -8.39
N ASN A 264 10.70 -26.50 -7.83
CA ASN A 264 11.48 -27.56 -8.46
C ASN A 264 11.25 -28.92 -7.80
N THR A 265 11.44 -30.00 -8.56
CA THR A 265 11.33 -31.39 -8.08
C THR A 265 12.64 -31.94 -7.48
N TYR A 266 13.51 -31.06 -6.96
CA TYR A 266 14.78 -31.41 -6.31
C TYR A 266 15.22 -30.30 -5.34
N ALA A 267 15.93 -30.67 -4.27
CA ALA A 267 16.16 -29.80 -3.10
C ALA A 267 17.10 -28.60 -3.28
N THR A 268 17.82 -28.54 -4.38
CA THR A 268 18.76 -27.45 -4.70
C THR A 268 18.19 -26.48 -5.72
N GLY A 269 16.86 -26.37 -5.80
CA GLY A 269 16.20 -25.36 -6.61
C GLY A 269 16.48 -23.97 -6.04
N VAL A 270 16.13 -23.76 -4.78
CA VAL A 270 16.32 -22.50 -4.05
C VAL A 270 17.06 -22.72 -2.74
N TYR A 271 17.97 -21.81 -2.41
CA TYR A 271 18.68 -21.75 -1.13
C TYR A 271 18.13 -20.59 -0.29
N VAL A 272 17.75 -20.85 0.97
CA VAL A 272 17.21 -19.84 1.89
C VAL A 272 18.03 -19.81 3.18
N GLY A 273 18.50 -18.61 3.53
CA GLY A 273 19.20 -18.31 4.78
C GLY A 273 20.70 -18.57 4.74
N SER A 274 21.45 -17.76 5.49
CA SER A 274 22.91 -17.89 5.67
C SER A 274 23.28 -18.22 7.11
N THR A 275 22.34 -18.06 8.04
CA THR A 275 22.50 -18.28 9.47
C THR A 275 21.44 -19.23 10.01
N ALA A 276 21.68 -19.79 11.21
CA ALA A 276 20.73 -20.69 11.86
C ALA A 276 19.41 -20.02 12.28
N SER A 277 19.35 -18.69 12.32
CA SER A 277 18.13 -17.92 12.60
C SER A 277 17.27 -17.65 11.36
N ASP A 278 17.83 -17.77 10.16
CA ASP A 278 17.10 -17.50 8.92
C ASP A 278 16.16 -18.65 8.60
N SER A 279 14.90 -18.33 8.29
CA SER A 279 13.84 -19.32 8.10
C SER A 279 13.14 -19.21 6.76
N ALA A 280 12.62 -20.33 6.27
CA ALA A 280 11.58 -20.35 5.26
C ALA A 280 10.20 -20.56 5.92
N TRP A 281 9.20 -19.78 5.55
CA TRP A 281 7.83 -19.89 6.09
C TRP A 281 6.78 -19.67 5.00
N ALA A 282 6.00 -20.72 4.68
CA ALA A 282 4.96 -20.74 3.65
C ALA A 282 3.99 -21.91 3.87
N HIS A 283 2.85 -21.96 3.18
CA HIS A 283 1.99 -23.15 3.25
C HIS A 283 2.70 -24.37 2.63
N THR A 284 3.22 -24.21 1.42
CA THR A 284 3.97 -25.25 0.68
C THR A 284 5.43 -24.84 0.48
N VAL A 285 6.37 -25.76 0.68
CA VAL A 285 7.77 -25.57 0.29
C VAL A 285 8.23 -26.73 -0.58
N MET A 286 8.74 -26.41 -1.78
CA MET A 286 9.08 -27.41 -2.79
C MET A 286 10.44 -27.14 -3.44
N GLY A 287 11.38 -28.08 -3.29
CA GLY A 287 12.69 -27.98 -3.95
C GLY A 287 13.66 -26.99 -3.30
N ALA A 288 13.58 -26.83 -1.98
CA ALA A 288 14.33 -25.84 -1.22
C ALA A 288 15.37 -26.45 -0.26
N THR A 289 16.52 -25.79 -0.14
CA THR A 289 17.51 -26.00 0.91
C THR A 289 17.45 -24.83 1.88
N VAL A 290 17.03 -25.09 3.12
CA VAL A 290 16.88 -24.05 4.14
C VAL A 290 17.94 -24.22 5.22
N THR A 291 18.62 -23.13 5.58
CA THR A 291 19.69 -23.15 6.59
C THR A 291 19.10 -23.31 8.00
N GLY A 292 18.25 -22.39 8.45
CA GLY A 292 17.57 -22.46 9.75
C GLY A 292 16.21 -23.19 9.69
N PRO A 293 15.20 -22.74 10.46
CA PRO A 293 13.89 -23.40 10.54
C PRO A 293 13.11 -23.40 9.20
N LEU A 294 12.33 -24.46 9.00
CA LEU A 294 11.43 -24.62 7.85
C LEU A 294 9.99 -24.78 8.37
N TYR A 295 9.20 -23.71 8.29
CA TYR A 295 7.79 -23.69 8.71
C TYR A 295 6.87 -23.88 7.51
N CYS A 296 6.16 -25.01 7.45
CA CYS A 296 5.20 -25.32 6.38
C CYS A 296 4.17 -26.37 6.75
N GLN A 297 3.07 -26.43 5.99
CA GLN A 297 2.06 -27.49 6.12
C GLN A 297 2.40 -28.68 5.22
N SER A 298 2.97 -28.40 4.04
CA SER A 298 3.37 -29.42 3.08
C SER A 298 4.76 -29.13 2.51
N GLY A 299 5.60 -30.16 2.46
CA GLY A 299 6.97 -30.07 2.00
C GLY A 299 7.31 -31.21 1.06
N SER A 300 7.97 -30.92 -0.05
CA SER A 300 8.51 -31.94 -0.95
C SER A 300 9.88 -31.53 -1.49
N TYR A 301 10.77 -32.52 -1.67
CA TYR A 301 12.13 -32.27 -2.15
C TYR A 301 12.84 -31.18 -1.32
N THR A 302 12.74 -31.21 0.00
CA THR A 302 13.41 -30.26 0.91
C THR A 302 14.56 -30.94 1.66
N ASN A 303 15.52 -30.17 2.15
CA ASN A 303 16.64 -30.70 2.95
C ASN A 303 16.26 -31.11 4.39
N LYS A 304 15.03 -30.82 4.83
CA LYS A 304 14.47 -31.18 6.14
C LYS A 304 12.94 -31.24 6.08
N ALA A 305 12.31 -31.87 7.07
CA ALA A 305 10.86 -31.94 7.18
C ALA A 305 10.25 -30.58 7.56
N CYS A 306 8.99 -30.37 7.20
CA CYS A 306 8.21 -29.21 7.62
C CYS A 306 7.95 -29.22 9.13
N ASP A 307 8.09 -28.06 9.76
CA ASP A 307 7.53 -27.75 11.07
C ASP A 307 6.16 -27.08 10.92
N ALA A 308 5.09 -27.85 11.19
CA ALA A 308 3.71 -27.40 11.11
C ALA A 308 3.20 -26.74 12.42
N SER A 309 4.09 -26.38 13.35
CA SER A 309 3.71 -25.73 14.61
C SER A 309 3.20 -24.29 14.44
N ARG A 310 3.42 -23.68 13.27
CA ARG A 310 2.96 -22.33 12.94
C ARG A 310 1.83 -22.35 11.92
N PRO A 311 0.83 -21.45 12.06
CA PRO A 311 -0.13 -21.22 10.99
C PRO A 311 0.56 -20.62 9.76
N ASP A 312 -0.16 -20.57 8.65
CA ASP A 312 0.34 -19.95 7.42
C ASP A 312 0.54 -18.44 7.60
N PRO A 313 1.55 -17.83 6.93
CA PRO A 313 1.79 -16.40 7.06
C PRO A 313 0.64 -15.59 6.45
N THR A 314 0.33 -14.44 7.05
CA THR A 314 -0.76 -13.56 6.61
C THR A 314 -0.26 -12.36 5.81
N PRO A 315 -0.89 -12.01 4.68
CA PRO A 315 -0.45 -10.88 3.85
C PRO A 315 -0.23 -9.58 4.63
N GLN A 316 0.81 -8.84 4.28
CA GLN A 316 1.18 -7.57 4.89
C GLN A 316 0.84 -6.40 3.97
N PRO A 317 0.36 -5.25 4.48
CA PRO A 317 0.12 -4.08 3.65
C PRO A 317 1.41 -3.60 2.97
N LEU A 318 1.30 -3.06 1.76
CA LEU A 318 2.41 -2.44 1.04
C LEU A 318 2.78 -1.06 1.67
N PRO A 319 4.04 -0.61 1.54
CA PRO A 319 4.62 0.50 2.32
C PRO A 319 4.09 1.91 2.02
N LEU A 320 3.52 2.16 0.84
CA LEU A 320 2.99 3.47 0.44
C LEU A 320 1.47 3.45 0.28
N SER A 321 0.80 4.49 0.77
CA SER A 321 -0.59 4.77 0.42
C SER A 321 -0.69 5.66 -0.83
N ASP A 322 -1.81 5.58 -1.55
CA ASP A 322 -2.10 6.50 -2.65
C ASP A 322 -2.04 7.96 -2.20
N ASN A 323 -2.46 8.25 -0.96
CA ASN A 323 -2.38 9.60 -0.40
C ASN A 323 -0.93 10.09 -0.29
N ASN A 324 0.03 9.23 0.09
CA ASN A 324 1.45 9.63 0.12
C ASN A 324 1.91 10.03 -1.29
N ILE A 325 1.56 9.23 -2.30
CA ILE A 325 1.91 9.49 -3.70
C ILE A 325 1.27 10.79 -4.19
N GLN A 326 -0.01 11.03 -3.89
CA GLN A 326 -0.71 12.25 -4.30
C GLN A 326 -0.15 13.52 -3.66
N VAL A 327 0.36 13.44 -2.43
CA VAL A 327 1.02 14.60 -1.80
C VAL A 327 2.30 14.96 -2.56
N TRP A 328 3.14 13.97 -2.92
CA TRP A 328 4.32 14.24 -3.75
C TRP A 328 3.97 14.81 -5.12
N LYS A 329 2.91 14.30 -5.78
CA LYS A 329 2.40 14.86 -7.04
C LYS A 329 1.98 16.33 -6.88
N SER A 330 1.26 16.65 -5.81
CA SER A 330 0.81 18.02 -5.51
C SER A 330 1.97 18.98 -5.25
N GLU A 331 3.02 18.53 -4.55
CA GLU A 331 4.24 19.32 -4.32
C GLU A 331 5.00 19.60 -5.61
N ALA A 332 5.16 18.59 -6.46
CA ALA A 332 5.80 18.73 -7.75
C ALA A 332 5.04 19.74 -8.63
N ALA A 333 3.72 19.64 -8.70
CA ALA A 333 2.85 20.57 -9.42
C ALA A 333 2.95 22.01 -8.88
N ALA A 334 3.02 22.17 -7.55
CA ALA A 334 3.21 23.47 -6.91
C ALA A 334 4.57 24.11 -7.23
N GLY A 335 5.60 23.30 -7.49
CA GLY A 335 6.90 23.75 -7.99
C GLY A 335 6.86 24.27 -9.43
N GLY A 336 5.75 24.06 -10.14
CA GLY A 336 5.46 24.50 -11.49
C GLY A 336 5.54 23.38 -12.53
N ILE A 337 4.94 23.63 -13.69
CA ILE A 337 4.69 22.64 -14.73
C ILE A 337 5.65 22.85 -15.91
N ILE A 338 6.23 21.76 -16.40
CA ILE A 338 6.93 21.65 -17.69
C ILE A 338 6.01 20.90 -18.63
N THR A 339 5.55 21.56 -19.69
CA THR A 339 4.69 20.95 -20.69
C THR A 339 5.51 20.19 -21.73
N GLY A 340 5.16 18.92 -21.93
CA GLY A 340 5.83 18.01 -22.88
C GLY A 340 7.00 17.24 -22.25
N ASP A 341 7.81 16.65 -23.12
CA ASP A 341 8.95 15.83 -22.73
C ASP A 341 10.13 16.69 -22.25
N TYR A 342 10.89 16.17 -21.29
CA TYR A 342 12.10 16.80 -20.76
C TYR A 342 13.30 15.86 -20.90
N THR A 343 14.40 16.36 -21.45
CA THR A 343 15.62 15.57 -21.68
C THR A 343 16.83 16.19 -21.00
N VAL A 344 17.57 15.37 -20.27
CA VAL A 344 18.86 15.69 -19.67
C VAL A 344 19.94 14.96 -20.46
N GLY A 345 20.65 15.69 -21.32
CA GLY A 345 21.83 15.19 -22.03
C GLY A 345 23.13 15.45 -21.26
N TYR A 346 24.28 15.33 -21.95
CA TYR A 346 25.63 15.43 -21.36
C TYR A 346 25.88 16.67 -20.49
N ALA A 347 25.22 17.80 -20.78
CA ALA A 347 25.37 19.04 -20.02
C ALA A 347 24.82 18.94 -18.59
N GLY A 348 23.98 17.94 -18.30
CA GLY A 348 23.30 17.78 -17.02
C GLY A 348 22.20 18.83 -16.80
N ALA A 349 21.50 18.70 -15.68
CA ALA A 349 20.47 19.65 -15.25
C ALA A 349 20.29 19.60 -13.73
N THR A 350 19.76 20.67 -13.14
CA THR A 350 19.20 20.65 -11.78
C THR A 350 17.71 20.92 -11.88
N LEU A 351 16.89 20.07 -11.27
CA LEU A 351 15.43 20.14 -11.38
C LEU A 351 14.74 19.74 -10.07
N GLY A 352 13.68 20.45 -9.72
CA GLY A 352 12.79 20.08 -8.62
C GLY A 352 12.59 21.19 -7.59
N PRO A 353 11.39 21.32 -6.99
CA PRO A 353 10.18 20.55 -7.29
C PRO A 353 9.57 20.94 -8.64
N LYS A 354 9.12 19.95 -9.45
CA LYS A 354 8.51 20.18 -10.78
C LYS A 354 7.61 19.02 -11.23
N GLU A 355 6.52 19.37 -11.90
CA GLU A 355 5.71 18.46 -12.71
C GLU A 355 6.15 18.49 -14.18
N ILE A 356 6.24 17.33 -14.82
CA ILE A 356 6.51 17.15 -16.26
C ILE A 356 5.32 16.41 -16.86
N THR A 357 4.61 17.02 -17.82
CA THR A 357 3.41 16.42 -18.41
C THR A 357 3.71 15.36 -19.46
N GLY A 358 4.95 15.27 -19.94
CA GLY A 358 5.43 14.25 -20.86
C GLY A 358 6.39 13.26 -20.19
N ASN A 359 7.34 12.76 -20.99
CA ASN A 359 8.38 11.82 -20.55
C ASN A 359 9.61 12.53 -20.00
N LEU A 360 10.36 11.86 -19.11
CA LEU A 360 11.68 12.28 -18.64
C LEU A 360 12.74 11.32 -19.18
N LEU A 361 13.72 11.85 -19.92
CA LEU A 361 14.89 11.11 -20.40
C LEU A 361 16.18 11.66 -19.78
N VAL A 362 16.99 10.80 -19.17
CA VAL A 362 18.35 11.12 -18.69
C VAL A 362 19.35 10.23 -19.43
N ASP A 363 20.21 10.84 -20.25
CA ASP A 363 21.07 10.18 -21.24
C ASP A 363 22.43 10.90 -21.40
N GLY A 364 23.33 10.34 -22.21
CA GLY A 364 24.54 10.97 -22.72
C GLY A 364 25.60 11.18 -21.64
N GLY A 365 25.59 10.35 -20.59
CA GLY A 365 26.44 10.51 -19.41
C GLY A 365 26.07 11.71 -18.52
N GLY A 366 24.99 12.42 -18.84
CA GLY A 366 24.53 13.60 -18.12
C GLY A 366 24.08 13.29 -16.70
N THR A 367 24.18 14.29 -15.81
CA THR A 367 23.67 14.17 -14.43
C THR A 367 22.46 15.07 -14.22
N LEU A 368 21.34 14.48 -13.86
CA LEU A 368 20.17 15.15 -13.29
C LEU A 368 20.34 15.26 -11.76
N THR A 369 20.53 16.48 -11.27
CA THR A 369 20.50 16.79 -9.84
C THR A 369 19.08 17.15 -9.41
N VAL A 370 18.48 16.31 -8.57
CA VAL A 370 17.12 16.48 -8.08
C VAL A 370 17.14 17.39 -6.86
N SER A 371 16.57 18.59 -6.96
CA SER A 371 16.52 19.60 -5.90
C SER A 371 15.19 19.65 -5.13
N GLY A 372 14.22 18.84 -5.53
CA GLY A 372 12.91 18.70 -4.90
C GLY A 372 12.08 17.60 -5.58
N THR A 373 10.88 17.31 -5.06
CA THR A 373 9.99 16.26 -5.61
C THR A 373 9.73 16.44 -7.11
N LEU A 374 9.94 15.37 -7.90
CA LEU A 374 9.59 15.34 -9.31
C LEU A 374 8.36 14.47 -9.55
N TRP A 375 7.44 14.94 -10.38
CA TRP A 375 6.33 14.14 -10.90
C TRP A 375 6.36 14.15 -12.42
N VAL A 376 6.41 12.97 -13.02
CA VAL A 376 6.39 12.75 -14.47
C VAL A 376 5.10 12.01 -14.80
N GLN A 377 4.25 12.61 -15.64
CA GLN A 377 3.01 11.95 -16.07
C GLN A 377 3.28 10.82 -17.09
N GLY A 378 4.36 10.94 -17.85
CA GLY A 378 4.81 9.91 -18.80
C GLY A 378 5.80 8.91 -18.18
N THR A 379 6.68 8.41 -19.03
CA THR A 379 7.73 7.44 -18.69
C THR A 379 8.98 8.14 -18.17
N ILE A 380 9.67 7.53 -17.20
CA ILE A 380 11.04 7.91 -16.81
C ILE A 380 12.03 6.92 -17.43
N THR A 381 12.99 7.42 -18.21
CA THR A 381 14.06 6.63 -18.83
C THR A 381 15.42 7.15 -18.39
N VAL A 382 16.26 6.28 -17.82
CA VAL A 382 17.66 6.56 -17.50
C VAL A 382 18.54 5.59 -18.27
N THR A 383 19.30 6.11 -19.23
CA THR A 383 20.09 5.32 -20.19
C THR A 383 21.43 5.98 -20.54
N GLY A 384 22.24 5.34 -21.39
CA GLY A 384 23.46 5.92 -21.96
C GLY A 384 24.45 6.48 -20.92
N GLY A 385 24.58 5.82 -19.76
CA GLY A 385 25.41 6.28 -18.65
C GLY A 385 24.85 7.47 -17.85
N GLY A 386 23.60 7.85 -18.09
CA GLY A 386 22.88 8.92 -17.39
C GLY A 386 22.82 8.69 -15.88
N ARG A 387 22.83 9.78 -15.11
CA ARG A 387 22.92 9.74 -13.65
C ARG A 387 21.82 10.58 -13.04
N VAL A 388 21.12 10.03 -12.06
CA VAL A 388 20.18 10.76 -11.21
C VAL A 388 20.75 10.87 -9.81
N LYS A 389 20.83 12.07 -9.27
CA LYS A 389 21.44 12.34 -7.97
C LYS A 389 20.58 13.29 -7.15
N LEU A 390 20.37 13.02 -5.86
CA LEU A 390 19.75 14.01 -4.97
C LEU A 390 20.71 15.18 -4.70
N ALA A 391 20.17 16.40 -4.65
CA ALA A 391 20.95 17.57 -4.31
C ALA A 391 21.54 17.45 -2.89
N PRO A 392 22.72 18.05 -2.61
CA PRO A 392 23.31 18.04 -1.27
C PRO A 392 22.40 18.62 -0.17
N SER A 393 21.47 19.51 -0.54
CA SER A 393 20.48 20.11 0.36
C SER A 393 19.55 19.10 1.03
N TYR A 394 19.45 17.87 0.51
CA TYR A 394 18.71 16.80 1.16
C TYR A 394 19.34 16.35 2.49
N GLY A 395 20.64 16.58 2.71
CA GLY A 395 21.31 16.07 3.92
C GLY A 395 21.11 14.56 4.05
N THR A 396 20.67 14.08 5.20
CA THR A 396 20.34 12.66 5.43
C THR A 396 18.96 12.25 4.91
N ASN A 397 18.18 13.15 4.33
CA ASN A 397 16.82 12.87 3.90
C ASN A 397 16.75 12.20 2.53
N ASP A 398 15.64 11.49 2.31
CA ASP A 398 15.29 10.82 1.06
C ASP A 398 14.54 11.75 0.10
N GLY A 399 14.58 11.44 -1.20
CA GLY A 399 13.91 12.22 -2.24
C GLY A 399 13.02 11.40 -3.16
N ALA A 400 11.83 11.91 -3.47
CA ALA A 400 10.83 11.21 -4.28
C ALA A 400 10.84 11.65 -5.76
N LEU A 401 10.85 10.67 -6.65
CA LEU A 401 10.62 10.81 -8.09
C LEU A 401 9.43 9.92 -8.45
N VAL A 402 8.31 10.53 -8.85
CA VAL A 402 7.05 9.85 -9.12
C VAL A 402 6.80 9.81 -10.62
N SER A 403 6.42 8.64 -11.15
CA SER A 403 6.03 8.40 -12.55
C SER A 403 4.62 7.83 -12.62
N ASP A 404 3.77 8.37 -13.50
CA ASP A 404 2.46 7.75 -13.78
C ASP A 404 2.58 6.66 -14.85
N GLY A 405 3.57 6.79 -15.73
CA GLY A 405 4.00 5.76 -16.66
C GLY A 405 4.99 4.77 -16.06
N TYR A 406 5.44 3.82 -16.87
CA TYR A 406 6.48 2.86 -16.50
C TYR A 406 7.87 3.53 -16.42
N VAL A 407 8.83 2.81 -15.86
CA VAL A 407 10.20 3.30 -15.67
C VAL A 407 11.21 2.34 -16.29
N VAL A 408 12.18 2.88 -17.02
CA VAL A 408 13.23 2.10 -17.69
C VAL A 408 14.60 2.57 -17.24
N VAL A 409 15.40 1.65 -16.70
CA VAL A 409 16.80 1.91 -16.35
C VAL A 409 17.68 0.91 -17.09
N ASN A 410 18.48 1.40 -18.03
CA ASN A 410 19.36 0.55 -18.81
C ASN A 410 20.64 1.28 -19.22
N GLY A 411 21.49 0.64 -20.03
CA GLY A 411 22.63 1.32 -20.65
C GLY A 411 23.62 1.96 -19.67
N GLY A 412 23.73 1.43 -18.44
CA GLY A 412 24.60 1.98 -17.40
C GLY A 412 24.02 3.16 -16.61
N GLY A 413 22.69 3.35 -16.65
CA GLY A 413 22.00 4.33 -15.82
C GLY A 413 22.26 4.13 -14.32
N THR A 414 22.44 5.22 -13.56
CA THR A 414 22.74 5.14 -12.12
C THR A 414 21.96 6.15 -11.28
N PHE A 415 21.76 5.79 -10.01
CA PHE A 415 21.13 6.62 -8.99
C PHE A 415 22.05 6.81 -7.79
N SER A 416 21.99 7.97 -7.16
CA SER A 416 22.75 8.27 -5.94
C SER A 416 22.01 9.23 -5.00
N GLY A 417 22.25 9.08 -3.70
CA GLY A 417 21.75 9.99 -2.67
C GLY A 417 22.40 11.37 -2.68
N SER A 418 22.16 12.15 -1.63
CA SER A 418 22.70 13.50 -1.47
C SER A 418 24.24 13.55 -1.36
N GLY A 419 24.86 12.41 -1.06
CA GLY A 419 26.25 12.27 -0.63
C GLY A 419 26.42 12.03 0.87
N GLN A 420 25.33 12.06 1.65
CA GLN A 420 25.31 11.66 3.05
C GLN A 420 24.77 10.24 3.22
N THR A 421 25.28 9.49 4.19
CA THR A 421 24.76 8.17 4.56
C THR A 421 23.30 8.28 4.99
N GLY A 422 22.45 7.37 4.50
CA GLY A 422 21.02 7.36 4.83
C GLY A 422 20.14 8.17 3.89
N SER A 423 20.69 8.87 2.89
CA SER A 423 19.92 9.59 1.87
C SER A 423 19.78 8.76 0.60
N TYR A 424 18.53 8.48 0.21
CA TYR A 424 18.22 7.66 -0.96
C TYR A 424 17.17 8.30 -1.87
N PRO A 425 17.34 8.22 -3.21
CA PRO A 425 16.26 8.47 -4.15
C PRO A 425 15.25 7.30 -4.11
N PHE A 426 13.97 7.66 -4.03
CA PHE A 426 12.82 6.78 -4.17
C PHE A 426 12.20 6.98 -5.54
N LEU A 427 12.27 5.94 -6.35
CA LEU A 427 11.69 5.88 -7.68
C LEU A 427 10.34 5.17 -7.58
N ILE A 428 9.27 5.94 -7.69
CA ILE A 428 7.90 5.51 -7.43
C ILE A 428 7.15 5.52 -8.76
N THR A 429 6.48 4.43 -9.11
CA THR A 429 5.56 4.40 -10.25
C THR A 429 4.18 3.95 -9.82
N THR A 430 3.14 4.60 -10.36
CA THR A 430 1.75 4.15 -10.22
C THR A 430 1.32 3.21 -11.35
N SER A 431 2.22 2.91 -12.30
CA SER A 431 1.95 2.02 -13.42
C SER A 431 1.58 0.61 -12.93
N ALA A 432 0.51 0.07 -13.51
CA ALA A 432 0.09 -1.32 -13.32
C ALA A 432 0.56 -2.22 -14.48
N CYS A 433 1.64 -1.83 -15.17
CA CYS A 433 2.24 -2.68 -16.20
C CYS A 433 2.87 -3.95 -15.61
N PRO A 434 2.77 -5.10 -16.32
CA PRO A 434 2.37 -5.25 -17.73
C PRO A 434 0.85 -5.44 -17.96
N VAL A 435 0.02 -5.47 -16.91
CA VAL A 435 -1.41 -5.82 -17.04
C VAL A 435 -2.31 -4.65 -17.43
N ALA A 436 -1.84 -3.41 -17.29
CA ALA A 436 -2.59 -2.22 -17.68
C ALA A 436 -2.66 -2.03 -19.21
N PRO A 437 -3.70 -1.36 -19.74
CA PRO A 437 -3.70 -0.90 -21.12
C PRO A 437 -2.52 0.05 -21.39
N GLY A 438 -1.91 -0.06 -22.58
CA GLY A 438 -0.83 0.84 -23.01
C GLY A 438 0.58 0.45 -22.55
N CYS A 439 0.76 -0.73 -21.93
CA CYS A 439 2.09 -1.18 -21.49
C CYS A 439 3.03 -1.52 -22.63
N ASN A 440 2.52 -1.86 -23.83
CA ASN A 440 3.34 -2.19 -25.01
C ASN A 440 4.44 -3.24 -24.74
N GLY A 441 4.14 -4.22 -23.88
CA GLY A 441 5.09 -5.26 -23.47
C GLY A 441 6.13 -4.84 -22.42
N ASN A 442 5.99 -3.65 -21.83
CA ASN A 442 6.84 -3.20 -20.73
C ASN A 442 6.26 -3.59 -19.38
N ASP A 443 7.12 -3.77 -18.40
CA ASP A 443 6.79 -3.85 -16.98
C ASP A 443 6.66 -2.45 -16.37
N ALA A 444 6.13 -2.35 -15.15
CA ALA A 444 6.04 -1.05 -14.46
C ALA A 444 7.44 -0.48 -14.19
N VAL A 445 8.42 -1.33 -13.91
CA VAL A 445 9.84 -0.96 -13.90
C VAL A 445 10.64 -2.05 -14.60
N ALA A 446 11.45 -1.68 -15.58
CA ALA A 446 12.38 -2.59 -16.26
C ALA A 446 13.82 -2.12 -16.05
N MET A 447 14.67 -3.02 -15.55
CA MET A 447 16.06 -2.74 -15.24
C MET A 447 17.02 -3.70 -15.92
N SER A 448 17.96 -3.18 -16.71
CA SER A 448 18.98 -3.98 -17.39
C SER A 448 20.33 -3.26 -17.44
N GLY A 449 21.24 -3.66 -16.55
CA GLY A 449 22.62 -3.14 -16.51
C GLY A 449 22.75 -1.75 -15.88
N GLY A 450 23.31 -1.73 -14.67
CA GLY A 450 23.50 -0.54 -13.86
C GLY A 450 22.40 -0.37 -12.82
N ALA A 451 22.78 -0.30 -11.54
CA ALA A 451 21.96 0.22 -10.46
C ALA A 451 22.86 0.69 -9.31
N GLY A 452 22.57 1.90 -8.82
CA GLY A 452 23.28 2.54 -7.70
C GLY A 452 22.44 2.54 -6.43
N THR A 453 22.51 3.57 -5.61
CA THR A 453 21.67 3.63 -4.40
C THR A 453 20.28 4.17 -4.74
N VAL A 454 19.31 3.28 -4.98
CA VAL A 454 17.89 3.63 -5.23
C VAL A 454 16.94 2.64 -4.58
N ALA A 455 15.83 3.14 -4.05
CA ALA A 455 14.68 2.37 -3.61
C ALA A 455 13.57 2.46 -4.68
N ILE A 456 12.99 1.31 -5.05
CA ILE A 456 11.97 1.22 -6.09
C ILE A 456 10.63 0.86 -5.47
N VAL A 457 9.58 1.57 -5.88
CA VAL A 457 8.21 1.29 -5.43
C VAL A 457 7.26 1.27 -6.63
N ALA A 458 6.80 0.08 -7.00
CA ALA A 458 5.89 -0.19 -8.11
C ALA A 458 4.73 -1.08 -7.64
N GLN A 459 4.02 -0.66 -6.59
CA GLN A 459 3.05 -1.47 -5.84
C GLN A 459 1.90 -2.05 -6.68
N ASN A 460 1.66 -1.50 -7.86
CA ASN A 460 0.56 -1.90 -8.75
C ASN A 460 1.02 -2.78 -9.92
N GLY A 461 2.32 -2.94 -10.14
CA GLY A 461 2.87 -3.58 -11.35
C GLY A 461 4.09 -4.44 -11.08
N THR A 462 4.72 -4.89 -12.16
CA THR A 462 5.90 -5.77 -12.13
C THR A 462 7.18 -4.95 -12.16
N VAL A 463 8.16 -5.36 -11.34
CA VAL A 463 9.56 -4.90 -11.43
C VAL A 463 10.39 -6.04 -12.02
N ASN A 464 10.89 -5.86 -13.23
CA ASN A 464 11.79 -6.79 -13.89
C ASN A 464 13.25 -6.35 -13.72
N ILE A 465 14.09 -7.24 -13.20
CA ILE A 465 15.52 -7.01 -12.96
C ILE A 465 16.32 -8.07 -13.73
N ALA A 466 16.97 -7.62 -14.80
CA ALA A 466 17.87 -8.43 -15.61
C ALA A 466 19.34 -8.00 -15.41
N GLY A 467 20.21 -8.96 -15.08
CA GLY A 467 21.64 -8.74 -14.85
C GLY A 467 21.99 -8.12 -13.49
N GLY A 468 23.28 -7.91 -13.23
CA GLY A 468 23.79 -7.41 -11.95
C GLY A 468 23.39 -5.95 -11.67
N SER A 469 22.42 -5.75 -10.77
CA SER A 469 21.88 -4.43 -10.41
C SER A 469 21.78 -4.29 -8.89
N ALA A 470 22.70 -3.55 -8.27
CA ALA A 470 22.61 -3.25 -6.84
C ALA A 470 21.44 -2.29 -6.57
N LEU A 471 20.36 -2.78 -5.95
CA LEU A 471 19.21 -1.99 -5.51
C LEU A 471 19.14 -1.96 -4.00
N LYS A 472 18.76 -0.82 -3.43
CA LYS A 472 18.73 -0.64 -1.97
C LYS A 472 17.45 -1.16 -1.32
N ALA A 473 16.30 -1.05 -1.99
CA ALA A 473 15.04 -1.65 -1.59
C ALA A 473 14.12 -1.76 -2.81
N VAL A 474 13.23 -2.75 -2.82
CA VAL A 474 12.23 -2.91 -3.89
C VAL A 474 10.90 -3.34 -3.30
N THR A 475 9.84 -2.67 -3.72
CA THR A 475 8.47 -3.08 -3.46
C THR A 475 7.69 -3.06 -4.76
N ALA A 476 6.99 -4.14 -5.08
CA ALA A 476 6.18 -4.25 -6.29
C ALA A 476 4.95 -5.13 -6.09
N ASN A 477 4.02 -5.19 -7.05
CA ASN A 477 3.02 -6.27 -7.03
C ASN A 477 3.69 -7.62 -7.33
N GLU A 478 4.62 -7.63 -8.28
CA GLU A 478 5.46 -8.78 -8.65
C GLU A 478 6.91 -8.34 -8.86
N ILE A 479 7.86 -9.15 -8.42
CA ILE A 479 9.30 -8.96 -8.74
C ILE A 479 9.76 -10.15 -9.57
N ASP A 480 10.24 -9.87 -10.78
CA ASP A 480 10.85 -10.85 -11.69
C ASP A 480 12.36 -10.63 -11.77
N MET A 481 13.15 -11.63 -11.40
CA MET A 481 14.61 -11.61 -11.45
C MET A 481 15.14 -12.80 -12.24
N SER A 482 16.01 -12.52 -13.21
CA SER A 482 16.63 -13.53 -14.06
C SER A 482 18.10 -13.23 -14.38
N GLY A 483 18.81 -14.23 -14.93
CA GLY A 483 20.14 -14.05 -15.51
C GLY A 483 21.24 -13.64 -14.50
N GLY A 484 21.21 -14.20 -13.29
CA GLY A 484 22.21 -13.92 -12.24
C GLY A 484 22.07 -12.54 -11.59
N ALA A 485 20.90 -11.90 -11.70
CA ALA A 485 20.63 -10.63 -11.03
C ALA A 485 20.87 -10.72 -9.52
N SER A 486 21.48 -9.69 -8.94
CA SER A 486 21.78 -9.63 -7.50
C SER A 486 21.17 -8.38 -6.88
N LEU A 487 20.29 -8.53 -5.89
CA LEU A 487 19.69 -7.45 -5.10
C LEU A 487 20.39 -7.35 -3.74
N ILE A 488 20.78 -6.13 -3.31
CA ILE A 488 21.50 -5.92 -2.04
C ILE A 488 20.74 -4.91 -1.17
N TYR A 489 19.93 -5.44 -0.26
CA TYR A 489 19.20 -4.62 0.70
C TYR A 489 20.13 -4.02 1.78
N ASP A 490 19.85 -2.78 2.19
CA ASP A 490 20.53 -2.11 3.31
C ASP A 490 19.55 -1.92 4.47
N SER A 491 19.86 -2.47 5.65
CA SER A 491 18.97 -2.48 6.82
C SER A 491 18.64 -1.09 7.37
N GLY A 492 19.36 -0.03 6.96
CA GLY A 492 19.10 1.35 7.35
C GLY A 492 17.80 1.97 6.80
N LEU A 493 17.12 1.33 5.84
CA LEU A 493 15.89 1.83 5.20
C LEU A 493 14.59 1.58 5.97
N ILE A 494 14.65 0.91 7.12
CA ILE A 494 13.46 0.68 7.98
C ILE A 494 12.98 2.01 8.63
N ASN A 495 13.82 3.06 8.59
CA ASN A 495 13.57 4.37 9.19
C ASN A 495 13.79 5.51 8.16
N THR A 496 12.93 5.59 7.15
CA THR A 496 13.01 6.61 6.08
C THR A 496 12.51 7.97 6.55
N ASN A 497 13.27 9.02 6.23
CA ASN A 497 12.88 10.42 6.46
C ASN A 497 12.93 11.17 5.12
N PHE A 498 11.78 11.41 4.50
CA PHE A 498 11.71 12.16 3.25
C PHE A 498 11.91 13.67 3.48
N SER A 499 12.59 14.35 2.56
CA SER A 499 12.82 15.81 2.65
C SER A 499 11.56 16.64 2.40
N SER A 500 10.56 16.03 1.76
CA SER A 500 9.28 16.59 1.35
C SER A 500 8.27 15.46 1.11
N GLY A 501 6.99 15.78 1.08
CA GLY A 501 5.87 14.86 1.26
C GLY A 501 5.42 14.84 2.72
N GLN A 502 4.12 14.68 2.97
CA GLN A 502 3.64 14.37 4.32
C GLN A 502 4.18 12.99 4.73
N GLY A 503 5.39 12.99 5.28
CA GLY A 503 5.81 11.99 6.26
C GLY A 503 5.12 12.24 7.60
N GLY A 504 3.79 12.40 7.61
CA GLY A 504 3.01 12.49 8.84
C GLY A 504 1.78 13.39 8.73
N SER A 505 0.62 12.81 9.03
CA SER A 505 -0.47 13.58 9.63
C SER A 505 0.03 14.19 10.95
N TRP A 506 -0.44 15.39 11.29
CA TRP A 506 -0.18 16.00 12.59
C TRP A 506 -0.77 15.11 13.70
N GLY A 507 0.09 14.42 14.43
CA GLY A 507 -0.28 13.61 15.59
C GLY A 507 -0.07 14.39 16.88
N PHE A 508 -0.91 14.15 17.88
CA PHE A 508 -0.64 14.63 19.23
C PHE A 508 0.69 14.04 19.73
N VAL A 509 1.58 14.87 20.28
CA VAL A 509 2.83 14.42 20.90
C VAL A 509 2.55 14.07 22.36
N PRO A 510 2.58 12.79 22.77
CA PRO A 510 2.29 12.39 24.14
C PRO A 510 3.24 13.09 25.13
N GLY A 511 2.70 13.55 26.27
CA GLY A 511 3.48 14.22 27.32
C GLY A 511 3.69 15.73 27.14
N THR A 512 3.21 16.33 26.03
CA THR A 512 3.33 17.78 25.78
C THR A 512 2.09 18.58 26.21
N TYR A 513 1.08 17.92 26.77
CA TYR A 513 -0.13 18.61 27.21
C TYR A 513 0.14 19.38 28.51
N ALA A 514 -0.33 20.62 28.57
CA ALA A 514 -0.28 21.46 29.76
C ALA A 514 -1.59 22.22 29.93
N ILE A 515 -2.15 22.20 31.14
CA ILE A 515 -3.28 23.04 31.52
C ILE A 515 -2.71 24.23 32.29
N THR A 516 -2.83 25.43 31.72
CA THR A 516 -2.43 26.67 32.38
C THR A 516 -3.66 27.44 32.85
N GLN A 517 -3.53 28.10 34.00
CA GLN A 517 -4.55 29.03 34.47
C GLN A 517 -4.66 30.24 33.57
#